data_AF-A0A0M3IV13-F1
#
_entry.id   AF-A0A0M3IV13-F1
#
_cell.length_a   1.000
_cell.length_b   1.000
_cell.length_c   1.000
_cell.angle_alpha   90.00
_cell.angle_beta   90.00
_cell.angle_gamma   90.00
#
_symmetry.space_group_name_H-M   'P 1'
#
loop_
_entity.id
_entity.type
_entity.pdbx_description
1 polymer ?
#
loop_
_entity_poly.entity_id
_entity_poly.type
_entity_poly.pdbx_seq_one_letter_code
_entity_poly.pdbx_strand_id
1 'polypeptide(L)'
;MYLDLHAHSQRTNSFIYGNVFSQDIRRCERQLIIPYLLSELTDDFSLSYTSFNTDAEKAGTGRRTMGDALNPNCFCYTLETSFFSYHPHDSLTAKTLPYLDFTYENLGEKIAISLLQYSEVITEQRKVYIDRSFESFLSRRTIKQFQRIGKSIGAANSSLKLRRPSGEETKLRETN
;
A
#
# COMPACT_ATOMS: atom_id res chain seq x y z
N MET A 1 -12.24 -2.11 -5.00
CA MET A 1 -11.57 -2.02 -3.68
C MET A 1 -12.51 -2.60 -2.64
N TYR A 2 -11.96 -3.23 -1.61
CA TYR A 2 -12.69 -3.71 -0.43
C TYR A 2 -12.08 -3.07 0.83
N LEU A 3 -12.93 -2.58 1.73
CA LEU A 3 -12.54 -1.92 2.96
C LEU A 3 -13.36 -2.49 4.12
N ASP A 4 -12.67 -3.08 5.08
CA ASP A 4 -13.20 -3.66 6.31
C ASP A 4 -12.92 -2.67 7.46
N LEU A 5 -13.96 -2.07 8.03
CA LEU A 5 -13.83 -1.01 9.03
C LEU A 5 -13.90 -1.60 10.45
N HIS A 6 -12.88 -1.32 11.24
CA HIS A 6 -12.74 -1.80 12.62
C HIS A 6 -12.34 -0.66 13.55
N ALA A 7 -12.51 -0.93 14.83
CA ALA A 7 -12.02 -0.06 15.87
C ALA A 7 -11.04 -0.81 16.76
N HIS A 8 -10.00 -0.08 17.20
CA HIS A 8 -8.82 -0.66 17.83
C HIS A 8 -8.64 -0.11 19.25
N SER A 9 -8.56 -1.00 20.23
CA SER A 9 -8.55 -0.62 21.64
C SER A 9 -7.20 -0.22 22.21
N GLN A 10 -6.09 -0.60 21.56
CA GLN A 10 -4.75 -0.45 22.13
C GLN A 10 -3.86 0.57 21.42
N ARG A 11 -4.17 0.89 20.16
CA ARG A 11 -3.35 1.78 19.32
C ARG A 11 -4.10 3.07 19.14
N THR A 12 -3.37 4.17 19.17
CA THR A 12 -3.88 5.48 18.79
C THR A 12 -4.02 5.59 17.28
N ASN A 13 -4.64 6.67 16.80
CA ASN A 13 -4.79 7.00 15.38
C ASN A 13 -5.69 6.04 14.59
N SER A 14 -5.97 6.41 13.35
CA SER A 14 -6.48 5.52 12.33
C SER A 14 -5.33 4.98 11.47
N PHE A 15 -5.42 3.75 11.00
CA PHE A 15 -4.37 3.14 10.19
C PHE A 15 -4.91 1.96 9.39
N ILE A 16 -4.15 1.54 8.37
CA ILE A 16 -4.54 0.44 7.50
C ILE A 16 -3.65 -0.78 7.69
N TYR A 17 -4.27 -1.94 7.62
CA TYR A 17 -3.58 -3.16 7.24
C TYR A 17 -3.96 -3.60 5.82
N GLY A 18 -2.95 -3.97 5.02
CA GLY A 18 -3.15 -4.57 3.71
C GLY A 18 -2.40 -5.89 3.52
N ASN A 19 -2.39 -6.37 2.28
CA ASN A 19 -1.76 -7.64 1.91
C ASN A 19 -0.46 -7.41 1.13
N VAL A 20 0.49 -8.32 1.29
CA VAL A 20 1.70 -8.36 0.45
C VAL A 20 1.40 -9.18 -0.80
N PHE A 21 1.61 -8.59 -1.98
CA PHE A 21 1.47 -9.27 -3.26
C PHE A 21 2.84 -9.75 -3.72
N SER A 22 3.21 -10.95 -3.26
CA SER A 22 4.52 -11.56 -3.49
C SER A 22 4.96 -11.55 -4.96
N GLN A 23 4.03 -11.72 -5.89
CA GLN A 23 4.33 -11.84 -7.32
C GLN A 23 4.31 -10.51 -8.08
N ASP A 24 3.86 -9.40 -7.46
CA ASP A 24 3.71 -8.11 -8.13
C ASP A 24 4.11 -6.95 -7.21
N ILE A 25 5.37 -6.52 -7.34
CA ILE A 25 5.94 -5.40 -6.59
C ILE A 25 5.24 -4.09 -6.96
N ARG A 26 4.91 -3.87 -8.24
CA ARG A 26 4.22 -2.64 -8.66
C ARG A 26 2.82 -2.56 -8.07
N ARG A 27 2.14 -3.70 -7.92
CA ARG A 27 0.86 -3.76 -7.20
C ARG A 27 1.04 -3.43 -5.73
N CYS A 28 2.12 -3.89 -5.10
CA CYS A 28 2.44 -3.51 -3.74
C CYS A 28 2.64 -1.99 -3.61
N GLU A 29 3.36 -1.36 -4.55
CA GLU A 29 3.53 0.10 -4.57
C GLU A 29 2.20 0.84 -4.80
N ARG A 30 1.40 0.40 -5.77
CA ARG A 30 0.07 1.00 -6.04
C ARG A 30 -0.88 0.95 -4.84
N GLN A 31 -0.73 -0.04 -3.95
CA GLN A 31 -1.59 -0.14 -2.78
C GLN A 31 -1.33 0.99 -1.75
N LEU A 32 -0.19 1.68 -1.85
CA LEU A 32 0.13 2.82 -0.97
C LEU A 32 -0.67 4.09 -1.31
N ILE A 33 -1.35 4.16 -2.46
CA ILE A 33 -2.10 5.36 -2.85
C ILE A 33 -3.13 5.74 -1.78
N ILE A 34 -3.96 4.81 -1.32
CA ILE A 34 -4.99 5.12 -0.30
C ILE A 34 -4.39 5.56 1.04
N PRO A 35 -3.41 4.84 1.64
CA PRO A 35 -2.74 5.31 2.85
C PRO A 35 -2.18 6.72 2.74
N TYR A 36 -1.56 7.07 1.60
CA TYR A 36 -1.00 8.41 1.40
C TYR A 36 -2.10 9.47 1.25
N LEU A 37 -3.14 9.21 0.44
CA LEU A 37 -4.28 10.13 0.33
C LEU A 37 -4.94 10.37 1.69
N LEU A 38 -5.14 9.33 2.50
CA LEU A 38 -5.70 9.49 3.85
C LEU A 38 -4.78 10.32 4.75
N SER A 39 -3.47 10.09 4.70
CA SER A 39 -2.50 10.89 5.49
C SER A 39 -2.45 12.37 5.11
N GLU A 40 -2.81 12.72 3.88
CA GLU A 40 -2.93 14.11 3.42
C GLU A 40 -4.29 14.73 3.80
N LEU A 41 -5.35 13.92 3.84
CA LEU A 41 -6.73 14.36 4.03
C LEU A 41 -7.12 14.54 5.50
N THR A 42 -6.48 13.81 6.42
CA THR A 42 -6.81 13.84 7.84
C THR A 42 -5.56 13.79 8.72
N ASP A 43 -5.62 14.44 9.87
CA ASP A 43 -4.53 14.51 10.83
C ASP A 43 -4.47 13.26 11.74
N ASP A 44 -5.53 12.47 11.79
CA ASP A 44 -5.61 11.29 12.66
C ASP A 44 -5.04 10.01 12.03
N PHE A 45 -4.74 10.00 10.73
CA PHE A 45 -4.23 8.81 10.03
C PHE A 45 -2.71 8.62 10.22
N SER A 46 -2.29 7.39 10.52
CA SER A 46 -0.91 7.03 10.79
C SER A 46 -0.32 6.14 9.69
N LEU A 47 0.62 6.70 8.93
CA LEU A 47 1.48 5.93 8.04
C LEU A 47 2.47 5.05 8.83
N SER A 48 2.80 5.42 10.06
CA SER A 48 3.70 4.65 10.93
C SER A 48 3.06 3.36 11.45
N TYR A 49 1.76 3.37 11.73
CA TYR A 49 1.02 2.16 12.15
C TYR A 49 0.48 1.34 10.98
N THR A 50 0.42 1.93 9.79
CA THR A 50 0.02 1.22 8.57
C THR A 50 1.01 0.10 8.24
N SER A 51 0.51 -1.10 7.95
CA SER A 51 1.38 -2.27 7.70
C SER A 51 0.80 -3.28 6.73
N PHE A 52 1.67 -3.96 5.98
CA PHE A 52 1.28 -4.99 5.03
C PHE A 52 1.88 -6.34 5.38
N ASN A 53 1.05 -7.38 5.37
CA ASN A 53 1.48 -8.75 5.62
C ASN A 53 0.52 -9.79 5.03
N THR A 54 0.96 -11.03 4.99
CA THR A 54 0.15 -12.22 4.67
C THR A 54 0.37 -13.31 5.72
N ASP A 55 0.49 -12.91 6.99
CA ASP A 55 0.77 -13.83 8.09
C ASP A 55 -0.32 -14.91 8.21
N ALA A 56 0.07 -16.16 8.45
CA ALA A 56 -0.87 -17.29 8.47
C ALA A 56 -1.97 -17.12 9.52
N GLU A 57 -1.63 -16.56 10.69
CA GLU A 57 -2.57 -16.24 11.78
C GLU A 57 -3.64 -15.22 11.38
N LYS A 58 -3.41 -14.47 10.29
CA LYS A 58 -4.35 -13.47 9.76
C LYS A 58 -5.14 -14.00 8.57
N ALA A 59 -5.02 -15.27 8.18
CA ALA A 59 -5.71 -15.81 7.01
C ALA A 59 -7.24 -15.67 7.07
N GLY A 60 -7.83 -15.64 8.27
CA GLY A 60 -9.27 -15.46 8.48
C GLY A 60 -9.74 -14.01 8.58
N THR A 61 -8.87 -13.00 8.41
CA THR A 61 -9.33 -11.59 8.43
C THR A 61 -10.06 -11.24 7.13
N GLY A 62 -10.98 -10.28 7.20
CA GLY A 62 -11.78 -9.86 6.04
C GLY A 62 -10.92 -9.52 4.83
N ARG A 63 -9.86 -8.72 5.02
CA ARG A 63 -8.94 -8.36 3.92
C ARG A 63 -8.22 -9.55 3.28
N ARG A 64 -7.99 -10.65 4.02
CA ARG A 64 -7.31 -11.86 3.53
C ARG A 64 -8.29 -12.74 2.79
N THR A 65 -9.42 -13.05 3.40
CA THR A 65 -10.47 -13.85 2.76
C THR A 65 -11.00 -13.19 1.49
N MET A 66 -11.28 -11.88 1.52
CA MET A 66 -11.76 -11.15 0.34
C MET A 66 -10.65 -10.93 -0.70
N GLY A 67 -9.38 -10.86 -0.27
CA GLY A 67 -8.23 -10.79 -1.17
C GLY A 67 -8.08 -12.05 -2.05
N ASP A 68 -8.49 -13.20 -1.52
CA ASP A 68 -8.48 -14.48 -2.24
C ASP A 68 -9.78 -14.70 -3.05
N ALA A 69 -10.91 -14.19 -2.58
CA ALA A 69 -12.23 -14.41 -3.19
C ALA A 69 -12.57 -13.41 -4.31
N LEU A 70 -12.09 -12.17 -4.25
CA LEU A 70 -12.40 -11.13 -5.22
C LEU A 70 -11.43 -11.14 -6.41
N ASN A 71 -11.70 -10.27 -7.38
CA ASN A 71 -10.82 -10.05 -8.53
C ASN A 71 -9.36 -9.83 -8.06
N PRO A 72 -8.36 -10.46 -8.70
CA PRO A 72 -6.96 -10.29 -8.33
C PRO A 72 -6.42 -8.87 -8.43
N ASN A 73 -7.13 -7.89 -8.99
CA ASN A 73 -6.75 -6.47 -8.97
C ASN A 73 -7.45 -5.69 -7.85
N CYS A 74 -8.33 -6.33 -7.08
CA CYS A 74 -8.99 -5.70 -5.94
C CYS A 74 -7.99 -5.52 -4.80
N PHE A 75 -7.78 -4.28 -4.37
CA PHE A 75 -7.11 -3.98 -3.11
C PHE A 75 -8.09 -4.19 -1.95
N CYS A 76 -7.66 -4.96 -0.95
CA CYS A 76 -8.43 -5.32 0.22
C CYS A 76 -7.70 -4.81 1.47
N TYR A 77 -8.37 -3.97 2.25
CA TYR A 77 -7.81 -3.34 3.44
C TYR A 77 -8.68 -3.63 4.66
N THR A 78 -8.03 -3.68 5.82
CA THR A 78 -8.69 -3.45 7.12
C THR A 78 -8.26 -2.06 7.57
N LEU A 79 -9.22 -1.16 7.80
CA LEU A 79 -8.95 0.13 8.43
C LEU A 79 -9.35 0.03 9.89
N GLU A 80 -8.43 0.39 10.76
CA GLU A 80 -8.56 0.37 12.21
C GLU A 80 -8.58 1.82 12.70
N THR A 81 -9.51 2.16 13.59
CA THR A 81 -9.55 3.47 14.25
C THR A 81 -9.52 3.32 15.76
N SER A 82 -8.65 4.05 16.44
CA SER A 82 -8.55 4.06 17.90
C SER A 82 -9.87 4.35 18.61
N PHE A 83 -10.12 3.70 19.74
CA PHE A 83 -11.21 4.05 20.67
C PHE A 83 -10.92 5.25 21.56
N PHE A 84 -9.65 5.64 21.69
CA PHE A 84 -9.22 6.54 22.75
C PHE A 84 -8.76 7.88 22.19
N SER A 85 -7.68 7.86 21.42
CA SER A 85 -7.01 9.07 20.99
C SER A 85 -6.20 8.90 19.71
N TYR A 86 -5.71 10.02 19.18
CA TYR A 86 -4.78 10.08 18.06
C TYR A 86 -3.67 11.10 18.30
N HIS A 87 -2.54 10.89 17.63
CA HIS A 87 -1.46 11.86 17.50
C HIS A 87 -1.62 12.62 16.18
N PRO A 88 -1.90 13.94 16.20
CA PRO A 88 -2.08 14.70 14.97
C PRO A 88 -0.86 14.61 14.04
N HIS A 89 -1.12 14.43 12.76
CA HIS A 89 -0.13 14.29 11.68
C HIS A 89 0.92 13.20 11.97
N ASP A 90 0.51 12.11 12.61
CA ASP A 90 1.38 10.98 12.99
C ASP A 90 2.62 11.43 13.81
N SER A 91 2.50 12.54 14.54
CA SER A 91 3.61 13.15 15.28
C SER A 91 3.60 12.71 16.74
N LEU A 92 4.56 11.87 17.12
CA LEU A 92 4.72 11.39 18.50
C LEU A 92 4.99 12.52 19.52
N THR A 93 5.48 13.67 19.06
CA THR A 93 5.72 14.85 19.90
C THR A 93 4.50 15.76 20.02
N ALA A 94 3.50 15.59 19.15
CA ALA A 94 2.28 16.37 19.22
C ALA A 94 1.44 15.93 20.42
N LYS A 95 0.70 16.89 21.00
CA LYS A 95 -0.26 16.60 22.04
C LYS A 95 -1.33 15.64 21.50
N THR A 96 -1.50 14.53 22.19
CA THR A 96 -2.54 13.54 21.90
C THR A 96 -3.93 14.16 22.07
N LEU A 97 -4.81 13.93 21.09
CA LEU A 97 -6.19 14.40 21.09
C LEU A 97 -7.16 13.22 21.21
N PRO A 98 -8.27 13.35 21.96
CA PRO A 98 -9.27 12.29 22.07
C PRO A 98 -10.01 12.10 20.74
N TYR A 99 -10.45 10.87 20.47
CA TYR A 99 -11.48 10.64 19.46
C TYR A 99 -12.84 11.04 20.03
N LEU A 100 -13.57 11.86 19.27
CA LEU A 100 -14.94 12.25 19.54
C LEU A 100 -15.81 11.82 18.36
N ASP A 101 -17.13 11.85 18.53
CA ASP A 101 -18.07 11.43 17.47
C ASP A 101 -17.80 12.13 16.13
N PHE A 102 -17.61 13.46 16.17
CA PHE A 102 -17.28 14.24 14.97
C PHE A 102 -15.93 13.85 14.35
N THR A 103 -14.98 13.31 15.13
CA THR A 103 -13.68 12.86 14.62
C THR A 103 -13.87 11.61 13.76
N TYR A 104 -14.73 10.68 14.20
CA TYR A 104 -15.09 9.49 13.39
C TYR A 104 -15.88 9.88 12.13
N GLU A 105 -16.81 10.83 12.24
CA GLU A 105 -17.57 11.35 11.09
C GLU A 105 -16.63 12.00 10.06
N ASN A 106 -15.69 12.84 10.52
CA ASN A 106 -14.69 13.45 9.66
C ASN A 106 -13.81 12.40 8.97
N LEU A 107 -13.36 11.36 9.69
CA LEU A 107 -12.61 10.26 9.09
C LEU A 107 -13.43 9.54 8.01
N GLY A 108 -14.73 9.30 8.26
CA GLY A 108 -15.66 8.73 7.28
C GLY A 108 -15.77 9.57 6.01
N GLU A 109 -15.88 10.89 6.15
CA GLU A 109 -15.86 11.83 5.03
C GLU A 109 -14.53 11.74 4.26
N LYS A 110 -13.39 11.71 4.96
CA LYS A 110 -12.07 11.63 4.32
C LYS A 110 -11.83 10.29 3.63
N ILE A 111 -12.40 9.20 4.13
CA ILE A 111 -12.42 7.92 3.42
C ILE A 111 -13.14 8.07 2.08
N ALA A 112 -14.35 8.65 2.06
CA ALA A 112 -15.09 8.84 0.81
C ALA A 112 -14.33 9.71 -0.20
N ILE A 113 -13.72 10.82 0.27
CA ILE A 113 -12.87 11.69 -0.56
C ILE A 113 -11.64 10.92 -1.08
N SER A 114 -10.99 10.10 -0.25
CA SER A 114 -9.82 9.32 -0.66
C SER A 114 -10.15 8.32 -1.77
N LEU A 115 -11.36 7.74 -1.78
CA LEU A 115 -11.81 6.83 -2.83
C LEU A 115 -12.02 7.55 -4.16
N LEU A 116 -12.59 8.76 -4.12
CA LEU A 116 -12.69 9.62 -5.30
C LEU A 116 -11.29 9.99 -5.82
N GLN A 117 -10.42 10.48 -4.94
CA GLN A 117 -9.06 10.86 -5.31
C GLN A 117 -8.24 9.67 -5.82
N TYR A 118 -8.47 8.47 -5.28
CA TYR A 118 -7.87 7.25 -5.82
C TYR A 118 -8.32 7.01 -7.27
N SER A 119 -9.61 7.19 -7.57
CA SER A 119 -10.12 7.12 -8.95
C SER A 119 -9.42 8.15 -9.85
N GLU A 120 -9.23 9.38 -9.38
CA GLU A 120 -8.53 10.43 -10.12
C GLU A 120 -7.05 10.09 -10.35
N VAL A 121 -6.38 9.44 -9.38
CA VAL A 121 -4.98 9.01 -9.53
C VAL A 121 -4.85 7.91 -10.58
N ILE A 122 -5.74 6.91 -10.56
CA ILE A 122 -5.68 5.80 -11.53
C ILE A 122 -6.11 6.21 -12.95
N THR A 123 -6.87 7.30 -13.10
CA THR A 123 -7.21 7.91 -14.39
C THR A 123 -6.27 9.04 -14.79
N GLU A 124 -5.15 9.21 -14.07
CA GLU A 124 -4.11 10.21 -14.33
C GLU A 124 -4.58 11.67 -14.24
N GLN A 125 -5.73 11.93 -13.61
CA GLN A 125 -6.26 13.26 -13.34
C GLN A 125 -5.62 13.91 -12.11
N ARG A 126 -5.07 13.10 -11.20
CA ARG A 126 -4.39 13.53 -9.98
C ARG A 126 -3.03 12.85 -9.86
N LYS A 127 -2.05 13.57 -9.32
CA LYS A 127 -0.78 13.00 -8.87
C LYS A 127 -0.81 12.80 -7.35
N VAL A 128 -0.18 11.73 -6.88
CA VAL A 128 0.06 11.46 -5.45
C VAL A 128 1.58 11.34 -5.25
N TYR A 129 2.08 11.91 -4.15
CA TYR A 129 3.50 11.83 -3.82
C TYR A 129 3.72 10.77 -2.75
N ILE A 130 4.47 9.72 -3.08
CA ILE A 130 4.80 8.61 -2.19
C ILE A 130 6.31 8.70 -1.91
N ASP A 131 6.66 9.05 -0.68
CA ASP A 131 8.04 9.34 -0.26
C ASP A 131 8.74 8.17 0.44
N ARG A 132 7.99 7.15 0.86
CA ARG A 132 8.52 5.93 1.49
C ARG A 132 8.37 4.73 0.56
N SER A 133 9.39 3.88 0.55
CA SER A 133 9.31 2.60 -0.16
C SER A 133 8.30 1.66 0.51
N PHE A 134 7.72 0.73 -0.27
CA PHE A 134 6.77 -0.25 0.25
C PHE A 134 7.36 -1.11 1.37
N GLU A 135 8.65 -1.46 1.28
CA GLU A 135 9.35 -2.24 2.30
C GLU A 135 9.37 -1.57 3.67
N SER A 136 9.29 -0.23 3.74
CA SER A 136 9.24 0.50 5.01
C SER A 136 7.96 0.24 5.81
N PHE A 137 6.91 -0.32 5.18
CA PHE A 137 5.64 -0.69 5.82
C PHE A 137 5.59 -2.18 6.21
N LEU A 138 6.67 -2.91 5.96
CA LEU A 138 6.78 -4.34 6.25
C LEU A 138 7.49 -4.58 7.57
N SER A 139 7.05 -5.59 8.32
CA SER A 139 7.80 -6.04 9.48
C SER A 139 9.17 -6.59 9.05
N ARG A 140 10.17 -6.58 9.96
CA ARG A 140 11.49 -7.19 9.71
C ARG A 140 11.39 -8.65 9.22
N ARG A 141 10.41 -9.39 9.74
CA ARG A 141 10.13 -10.77 9.31
C ARG A 141 9.63 -10.81 7.86
N THR A 142 8.67 -9.95 7.54
CA THR A 142 8.05 -9.85 6.21
C THR A 142 9.04 -9.36 5.16
N ILE A 143 9.96 -8.43 5.48
CA ILE A 143 11.01 -7.96 4.56
C ILE A 143 11.88 -9.14 4.09
N LYS A 144 12.33 -10.02 4.99
CA LYS A 144 13.15 -11.18 4.62
C LYS A 144 12.43 -12.12 3.65
N GLN A 145 11.12 -12.29 3.83
CA GLN A 145 10.29 -13.08 2.92
C GLN A 145 10.14 -12.36 1.57
N PHE A 146 9.82 -11.07 1.58
CA PHE A 146 9.63 -10.23 0.39
C PHE A 146 10.89 -10.18 -0.48
N GLN A 147 12.07 -10.00 0.11
CA GLN A 147 13.35 -9.97 -0.60
C GLN A 147 13.73 -11.32 -1.24
N ARG A 148 13.39 -12.45 -0.60
CA ARG A 148 13.59 -13.79 -1.20
C ARG A 148 12.73 -13.96 -2.45
N ILE A 149 11.51 -13.43 -2.43
CA ILE A 149 10.60 -13.50 -3.57
C ILE A 149 11.08 -12.60 -4.72
N GLY A 150 11.49 -11.35 -4.43
CA GLY A 150 12.04 -10.44 -5.43
C GLY A 150 13.27 -11.01 -6.16
N LYS A 151 14.16 -11.71 -5.44
CA LYS A 151 15.31 -12.42 -6.04
C LYS A 151 14.87 -13.58 -6.95
N SER A 152 13.83 -14.31 -6.58
CA SER A 152 13.30 -15.42 -7.39
C SER A 152 12.67 -14.93 -8.70
N ILE A 153 11.98 -13.78 -8.69
CA ILE A 153 11.41 -13.18 -9.90
C ILE A 153 12.52 -12.63 -10.81
N GLY A 154 13.53 -11.97 -10.23
CA GLY A 154 14.70 -11.51 -10.98
C GLY A 154 15.49 -12.65 -11.65
N ALA A 155 15.60 -13.80 -10.98
CA ALA A 155 16.21 -15.01 -11.56
C ALA A 155 15.35 -15.64 -12.68
N ALA A 156 14.02 -15.71 -12.49
CA ALA A 156 13.10 -16.21 -13.52
C ALA A 156 13.12 -15.33 -14.79
N ASN A 157 13.19 -14.01 -14.65
CA ASN A 157 13.31 -13.09 -15.79
C ASN A 157 14.70 -13.11 -16.45
N SER A 158 15.74 -13.58 -15.77
CA SER A 158 17.07 -13.79 -16.38
C SER A 158 17.14 -15.02 -17.31
N SER A 159 16.11 -15.88 -17.26
CA SER A 159 15.94 -17.07 -18.09
C SER A 159 15.28 -16.77 -19.44
N LEU A 160 14.61 -15.62 -19.56
CA LEU A 160 14.10 -15.06 -20.81
C LEU A 160 15.11 -14.04 -21.33
N LYS A 161 16.27 -14.52 -21.80
CA LYS A 161 17.15 -13.70 -22.63
C LYS A 161 16.45 -13.40 -23.95
N LEU A 162 15.87 -12.21 -24.09
CA LEU A 162 15.70 -11.62 -25.41
C LEU A 162 17.09 -11.50 -26.05
N ARG A 163 17.29 -12.24 -27.14
CA ARG A 163 18.45 -12.11 -28.03
C ARG A 163 18.59 -10.63 -28.42
N ARG A 164 19.68 -9.99 -28.02
CA ARG A 164 20.11 -8.74 -28.64
C ARG A 164 20.77 -9.08 -29.98
N PRO A 165 20.52 -8.31 -31.06
CA PRO A 165 21.28 -8.50 -32.29
C PRO A 165 22.76 -8.19 -32.02
N SER A 166 23.64 -9.07 -32.47
CA SER A 166 25.08 -8.84 -32.51
C SER A 166 25.39 -7.68 -33.45
N GLY A 167 25.96 -6.61 -32.91
CA GLY A 167 26.39 -5.43 -33.68
C GLY A 167 27.63 -5.71 -34.53
N GLU A 168 27.46 -6.48 -35.60
CA GLU A 168 28.51 -6.70 -36.61
C GLU A 168 28.03 -6.51 -38.07
N GLU A 169 26.88 -5.87 -38.30
CA GLU A 169 26.41 -5.53 -39.67
C GLU A 169 26.27 -4.02 -39.91
N THR A 170 27.21 -3.21 -39.41
CA THR A 170 27.29 -1.78 -39.75
C THR A 170 28.60 -1.41 -40.47
N LYS A 171 29.04 -2.26 -41.40
CA LYS A 171 30.08 -1.91 -42.38
C LYS A 171 29.85 -2.61 -43.72
N LEU A 172 28.75 -2.31 -44.40
CA LEU A 172 28.65 -2.50 -45.86
C LEU A 172 27.38 -1.82 -46.35
N ARG A 173 27.47 -0.53 -46.70
CA ARG A 173 26.69 0.19 -47.72
C ARG A 173 26.86 1.71 -47.53
N GLU A 174 28.06 2.19 -47.85
CA GLU A 174 28.27 3.55 -48.36
C GLU A 174 29.13 3.42 -49.62
N THR A 175 28.53 2.89 -50.68
CA THR A 175 28.96 3.09 -52.08
C THR A 175 27.76 2.73 -52.95
N ASN A 176 27.00 3.75 -53.34
CA ASN A 176 26.38 3.97 -54.65
C ASN A 176 25.28 5.03 -54.51
#